data_AF-A0A4Q6AX99-F1
#
_entry.id   AF-A0A4Q6AX99-F1
#
_cell.length_a   1.000
_cell.length_b   1.000
_cell.length_c   1.000
_cell.angle_alpha   90.00
_cell.angle_beta   90.00
_cell.angle_gamma   90.00
#
_symmetry.space_group_name_H-M   'P 1'
#
loop_
_entity.id
_entity.type
_entity.pdbx_description
1 polymer ?
#
loop_
_entity_poly.entity_id
_entity_poly.type
_entity_poly.pdbx_seq_one_letter_code
_entity_poly.pdbx_strand_id
1 'polypeptide(L)'
;MKFSPGDRIILKRTGEEGTVTGFIGKDMLEVEVGGVHFPVYADEVDHPYLTWFTEVKKKAKKTSLPEQLPVEKEKEKVKRLPKGIYLSFLPVFKADEIEDIVSSVKIHLLNETPIPVKFSYEMRLLQASAFKLEGTLHAFGNLYLHAVDYGDMNDQPRFHWMLSDASTPGYATENGILKIKPSRLFEHVSKLLLKNEATFSYKLLEDFVLETSKPKPDIPTVPPRVIELAGKPVRMGLQDLPRTEIDLHIENLTDDIRKLSNAEMITLQLRTLEKYLHLAIVHRLEKMVVVHGIGTGALKDAVHKMLKSMPEVKSFRNEWMGRYGYGATEVIFRR
;
A
#
# COMPACT_ATOMS: atom_id res chain seq x y z
N MET A 1 23.29 -75.80 34.15
CA MET A 1 21.97 -75.13 34.20
C MET A 1 22.13 -73.78 33.54
N LYS A 2 21.27 -73.42 32.58
CA LYS A 2 21.47 -72.26 31.68
C LYS A 2 20.92 -70.93 32.23
N PHE A 3 20.12 -70.97 33.29
CA PHE A 3 19.47 -69.81 33.91
C PHE A 3 19.48 -69.99 35.44
N SER A 4 19.39 -68.89 36.18
CA SER A 4 19.26 -68.82 37.65
C SER A 4 17.99 -68.04 38.04
N PRO A 5 17.44 -68.24 39.26
CA PRO A 5 16.31 -67.44 39.72
C PRO A 5 16.74 -65.97 39.82
N GLY A 6 15.97 -65.06 39.24
CA GLY A 6 16.28 -63.64 39.11
C GLY A 6 16.92 -63.22 37.78
N ASP A 7 17.28 -64.17 36.92
CA ASP A 7 17.78 -63.84 35.57
C ASP A 7 16.66 -63.30 34.69
N ARG A 8 16.96 -62.23 33.94
CA ARG A 8 16.09 -61.73 32.88
C ARG A 8 16.20 -62.62 31.68
N ILE A 9 15.06 -62.96 31.11
CA ILE A 9 14.92 -63.87 29.99
C ILE A 9 14.00 -63.29 28.93
N ILE A 10 14.11 -63.78 27.70
CA ILE A 10 13.18 -63.48 26.61
C ILE A 10 12.56 -64.78 26.10
N LEU A 11 11.24 -64.81 25.93
CA LEU A 11 10.58 -65.96 25.33
C LEU A 11 10.76 -65.91 23.81
N LYS A 12 11.30 -66.98 23.21
CA LYS A 12 11.55 -67.04 21.75
C LYS A 12 10.26 -66.92 20.93
N ARG A 13 9.11 -67.31 21.49
CA ARG A 13 7.84 -67.39 20.77
C ARG A 13 7.07 -66.05 20.74
N THR A 14 7.08 -65.31 21.85
CA THR A 14 6.33 -64.05 21.98
C THR A 14 7.25 -62.82 21.92
N GLY A 15 8.55 -62.99 22.13
CA GLY A 15 9.50 -61.87 22.23
C GLY A 15 9.32 -61.05 23.52
N GLU A 16 8.54 -61.54 24.47
CA GLU A 16 8.28 -60.85 25.73
C GLU A 16 9.43 -61.07 26.71
N GLU A 17 9.84 -59.98 27.39
CA GLU A 17 10.85 -60.02 28.44
C GLU A 17 10.21 -60.43 29.78
N GLY A 18 10.82 -61.39 30.46
CA GLY A 18 10.38 -61.89 31.76
C GLY A 18 11.53 -62.12 32.72
N THR A 19 11.21 -62.51 33.95
CA THR A 19 12.20 -62.88 34.97
C THR A 19 11.92 -64.29 35.48
N VAL A 20 12.96 -65.11 35.66
CA VAL A 20 12.81 -66.45 36.22
C VAL A 20 12.56 -66.34 37.72
N THR A 21 11.40 -66.80 38.21
CA THR A 21 11.04 -66.79 39.63
C THR A 21 11.43 -68.10 40.32
N GLY A 22 11.42 -69.23 39.59
CA GLY A 22 11.71 -70.54 40.16
C GLY A 22 11.95 -71.64 39.13
N PHE A 23 12.26 -72.84 39.61
CA PHE A 23 12.43 -74.04 38.78
C PHE A 23 11.42 -75.08 39.19
N ILE A 24 10.71 -75.65 38.20
CA ILE A 24 9.79 -76.76 38.40
C ILE A 24 10.43 -77.98 37.75
N GLY A 25 11.19 -78.75 38.53
CA GLY A 25 11.90 -79.94 38.03
C GLY A 25 13.17 -79.62 37.23
N LYS A 26 13.58 -80.53 36.33
CA LYS A 26 14.83 -80.41 35.56
C LYS A 26 14.70 -79.61 34.26
N ASP A 27 13.49 -79.45 33.72
CA ASP A 27 13.27 -78.99 32.35
C ASP A 27 12.25 -77.84 32.22
N MET A 28 11.64 -77.43 33.33
CA MET A 28 10.63 -76.38 33.38
C MET A 28 11.06 -75.25 34.34
N LEU A 29 10.86 -74.02 33.88
CA LEU A 29 11.13 -72.76 34.58
C LEU A 29 9.80 -72.10 34.91
N GLU A 30 9.68 -71.54 36.10
CA GLU A 30 8.61 -70.61 36.42
C GLU A 30 9.07 -69.21 36.08
N VAL A 31 8.32 -68.51 35.23
CA VAL A 31 8.69 -67.21 34.71
C VAL A 31 7.58 -66.21 34.96
N GLU A 32 7.97 -64.98 35.30
CA GLU A 32 7.07 -63.84 35.47
C GLU A 32 7.22 -62.90 34.27
N VAL A 33 6.12 -62.67 33.55
CA VAL A 33 6.02 -61.68 32.48
C VAL A 33 4.88 -60.74 32.82
N GLY A 34 5.17 -59.45 33.01
CA GLY A 34 4.15 -58.41 33.22
C GLY A 34 3.23 -58.62 34.45
N GLY A 35 3.67 -59.36 35.48
CA GLY A 35 2.90 -59.66 36.69
C GLY A 35 2.09 -60.97 36.64
N VAL A 36 2.20 -61.76 35.58
CA VAL A 36 1.59 -63.10 35.46
C VAL A 36 2.68 -64.16 35.52
N HIS A 37 2.48 -65.19 36.35
CA HIS A 37 3.43 -66.28 36.56
C HIS A 37 2.93 -67.53 35.82
N PHE A 38 3.77 -68.13 34.99
CA PHE A 38 3.43 -69.38 34.29
C PHE A 38 4.67 -70.26 34.04
N PRO A 39 4.49 -71.59 33.92
CA PRO A 39 5.59 -72.50 33.64
C PRO A 39 5.95 -72.51 32.14
N VAL A 40 7.25 -72.46 31.84
CA VAL A 40 7.80 -72.49 30.47
C VAL A 40 8.98 -73.48 30.42
N TYR A 41 9.15 -74.16 29.29
CA TYR A 41 10.28 -75.06 29.09
C TYR A 41 11.59 -74.29 28.89
N ALA A 42 12.71 -74.83 29.40
CA ALA A 42 14.01 -74.16 29.33
C ALA A 42 14.52 -73.90 27.89
N ASP A 43 14.02 -74.65 26.89
CA ASP A 43 14.40 -74.49 25.48
C ASP A 43 13.71 -73.31 24.77
N GLU A 44 12.54 -72.89 25.29
CA GLU A 44 11.74 -71.79 24.75
C GLU A 44 12.20 -70.41 25.24
N VAL A 45 13.22 -70.40 26.09
CA VAL A 45 13.74 -69.22 26.78
C VAL A 45 15.17 -68.92 26.28
N ASP A 46 15.49 -67.64 26.09
CA ASP A 46 16.84 -67.18 25.75
C ASP A 46 17.28 -66.01 26.63
N HIS A 47 18.58 -65.71 26.61
CA HIS A 47 19.15 -64.55 27.30
C HIS A 47 18.90 -63.27 26.47
N PRO A 48 18.38 -62.19 27.06
CA PRO A 48 18.06 -60.93 26.36
C PRO A 48 19.33 -60.17 25.90
N TYR A 49 20.51 -60.63 26.30
CA TYR A 49 21.79 -59.99 25.97
C TYR A 49 22.08 -59.96 24.47
N LEU A 50 21.59 -60.92 23.68
CA LEU A 50 21.85 -60.94 22.24
C LEU A 50 20.98 -59.92 21.47
N THR A 51 19.72 -59.74 21.88
CA THR A 51 18.77 -58.78 21.26
C THR A 51 19.13 -57.34 21.61
N TRP A 52 19.53 -57.05 22.87
CA TRP A 52 19.98 -55.71 23.25
C TRP A 52 21.27 -55.25 22.53
N PHE A 53 22.07 -56.18 22.00
CA PHE A 53 23.31 -55.87 21.29
C PHE A 53 23.13 -55.82 19.76
N THR A 54 22.14 -56.54 19.20
CA THR A 54 21.88 -56.57 17.75
C THR A 54 20.79 -55.59 17.31
N GLU A 55 19.90 -55.16 18.22
CA GLU A 55 18.98 -54.06 17.95
C GLU A 55 19.67 -52.72 18.13
N VAL A 56 20.23 -52.20 17.03
CA VAL A 56 20.53 -50.77 16.89
C VAL A 56 19.24 -50.03 17.21
N LYS A 57 19.18 -49.40 18.40
CA LYS A 57 18.11 -48.52 18.84
C LYS A 57 17.61 -47.67 17.68
N LYS A 58 16.50 -48.08 17.04
CA LYS A 58 15.71 -47.19 16.20
C LYS A 58 15.19 -46.13 17.17
N LYS A 59 15.89 -45.00 17.24
CA LYS A 59 15.46 -43.83 17.99
C LYS A 59 13.98 -43.65 17.67
N ALA A 60 13.12 -43.84 18.67
CA ALA A 60 11.78 -43.33 18.63
C ALA A 60 11.90 -41.88 18.18
N LYS A 61 11.30 -41.54 17.03
CA LYS A 61 11.10 -40.14 16.67
C LYS A 61 10.41 -39.53 17.88
N LYS A 62 11.14 -38.74 18.66
CA LYS A 62 10.51 -37.75 19.52
C LYS A 62 9.55 -37.03 18.58
N THR A 63 8.26 -37.14 18.85
CA THR A 63 7.29 -36.18 18.37
C THR A 63 7.85 -34.84 18.79
N SER A 64 8.50 -34.18 17.84
CA SER A 64 8.86 -32.79 17.96
C SER A 64 7.56 -32.07 18.32
N LEU A 65 7.60 -31.26 19.38
CA LEU A 65 6.75 -30.07 19.45
C LEU A 65 6.60 -29.53 18.04
N PRO A 66 5.36 -29.23 17.58
CA PRO A 66 5.02 -29.07 16.18
C PRO A 66 6.18 -28.39 15.48
N GLU A 67 6.82 -29.18 14.63
CA GLU A 67 7.97 -28.85 13.81
C GLU A 67 7.80 -27.39 13.47
N GLN A 68 8.66 -26.53 14.02
CA GLN A 68 8.67 -25.11 13.69
C GLN A 68 8.60 -25.12 12.18
N LEU A 69 7.42 -24.77 11.63
CA LEU A 69 7.20 -24.63 10.21
C LEU A 69 8.46 -23.94 9.74
N PRO A 70 9.24 -24.53 8.80
CA PRO A 70 10.53 -23.99 8.43
C PRO A 70 10.29 -22.52 8.25
N VAL A 71 10.86 -21.70 9.16
CA VAL A 71 10.61 -20.25 9.15
C VAL A 71 10.98 -19.91 7.74
N GLU A 72 9.96 -19.59 6.93
CA GLU A 72 10.15 -19.24 5.55
C GLU A 72 11.22 -18.18 5.65
N LYS A 73 12.44 -18.49 5.15
CA LYS A 73 13.56 -17.55 5.23
C LYS A 73 12.95 -16.26 4.71
N GLU A 74 12.77 -15.27 5.58
CA GLU A 74 12.16 -14.00 5.22
C GLU A 74 12.95 -13.58 4.01
N LYS A 75 12.37 -13.74 2.81
CA LYS A 75 13.03 -13.39 1.56
C LYS A 75 13.46 -11.97 1.79
N GLU A 76 14.77 -11.73 1.71
CA GLU A 76 15.43 -10.48 2.08
C GLU A 76 14.46 -9.33 1.87
N LYS A 77 14.01 -8.73 2.98
CA LYS A 77 12.95 -7.72 2.99
C LYS A 77 13.24 -6.75 1.86
N VAL A 78 12.44 -6.87 0.79
CA VAL A 78 12.48 -6.01 -0.38
C VAL A 78 12.61 -4.61 0.17
N LYS A 79 13.67 -3.89 -0.24
CA LYS A 79 14.03 -2.53 0.19
C LYS A 79 12.78 -1.83 0.72
N ARG A 80 12.67 -1.73 2.06
CA ARG A 80 11.44 -1.23 2.70
C ARG A 80 11.07 0.07 1.99
N LEU A 81 9.88 0.07 1.40
CA LEU A 81 9.33 1.26 0.76
C LEU A 81 9.37 2.40 1.78
N PRO A 82 9.55 3.67 1.36
CA PRO A 82 9.59 4.78 2.29
C PRO A 82 8.37 4.75 3.22
N LYS A 83 8.49 5.16 4.48
CA LYS A 83 7.39 5.14 5.47
C LYS A 83 6.09 5.66 4.82
N GLY A 84 5.03 4.85 4.85
CA GLY A 84 3.77 5.18 4.19
C GLY A 84 2.83 4.02 3.92
N ILE A 85 1.66 4.35 3.36
CA ILE A 85 0.63 3.40 2.93
C ILE A 85 0.59 3.39 1.40
N TYR A 86 0.55 2.20 0.82
CA TYR A 86 0.67 1.97 -0.61
C TYR A 86 -0.48 1.14 -1.16
N LEU A 87 -0.85 1.42 -2.39
CA LEU A 87 -1.72 0.55 -3.18
C LEU A 87 -0.85 -0.18 -4.20
N SER A 88 -0.71 -1.50 -4.03
CA SER A 88 0.07 -2.37 -4.90
C SER A 88 -0.82 -3.09 -5.90
N PHE A 89 -0.33 -3.22 -7.13
CA PHE A 89 -1.00 -3.83 -8.26
C PHE A 89 -0.15 -4.97 -8.78
N LEU A 90 -0.74 -6.16 -8.80
CA LEU A 90 -0.14 -7.41 -9.24
C LEU A 90 -0.88 -7.89 -10.50
N PRO A 91 -0.31 -7.71 -11.70
CA PRO A 91 -0.88 -8.27 -12.92
C PRO A 91 -0.78 -9.80 -12.89
N VAL A 92 -1.87 -10.48 -13.25
CA VAL A 92 -1.94 -11.92 -13.45
C VAL A 92 -1.95 -12.19 -14.93
N PHE A 93 -0.93 -12.88 -15.40
CA PHE A 93 -0.79 -13.28 -16.80
C PHE A 93 -1.46 -14.62 -17.03
N LYS A 94 -2.10 -14.78 -18.18
CA LYS A 94 -2.63 -16.04 -18.66
C LYS A 94 -1.85 -16.42 -19.92
N ALA A 95 -1.34 -17.65 -19.94
CA ALA A 95 -0.70 -18.22 -21.11
C ALA A 95 -1.74 -18.34 -22.23
N ASP A 96 -1.54 -17.58 -23.30
CA ASP A 96 -2.27 -17.72 -24.56
C ASP A 96 -1.34 -18.37 -25.60
N GLU A 97 -1.88 -18.89 -26.70
CA GLU A 97 -1.13 -19.67 -27.69
C GLU A 97 -0.02 -18.86 -28.41
N ILE A 98 0.02 -17.55 -28.22
CA ILE A 98 0.90 -16.62 -28.97
C ILE A 98 1.75 -15.76 -28.02
N GLU A 99 1.15 -15.08 -27.03
CA GLU A 99 1.86 -14.26 -26.03
C GLU A 99 1.11 -14.27 -24.68
N ASP A 100 1.85 -14.08 -23.57
CA ASP A 100 1.27 -13.94 -22.24
C ASP A 100 0.48 -12.62 -22.12
N ILE A 101 -0.85 -12.72 -22.04
CA ILE A 101 -1.73 -11.58 -21.85
C ILE A 101 -2.06 -11.36 -20.37
N VAL A 102 -2.15 -10.09 -19.95
CA VAL A 102 -2.65 -9.77 -18.60
C VAL A 102 -4.16 -10.01 -18.57
N SER A 103 -4.61 -10.99 -17.79
CA SER A 103 -6.03 -11.29 -17.66
C SER A 103 -6.70 -10.38 -16.63
N SER A 104 -6.05 -10.20 -15.47
CA SER A 104 -6.61 -9.46 -14.34
C SER A 104 -5.50 -8.79 -13.53
N VAL A 105 -5.82 -7.74 -12.80
CA VAL A 105 -4.91 -7.04 -11.90
C VAL A 105 -5.41 -7.17 -10.47
N LYS A 106 -4.64 -7.83 -9.62
CA LYS A 106 -4.93 -7.97 -8.19
C LYS A 106 -4.43 -6.74 -7.43
N ILE A 107 -5.30 -6.14 -6.64
CA ILE A 107 -4.99 -4.93 -5.88
C ILE A 107 -4.82 -5.29 -4.41
N HIS A 108 -3.72 -4.83 -3.82
CA HIS A 108 -3.40 -5.00 -2.41
C HIS A 108 -3.15 -3.65 -1.76
N LEU A 109 -3.63 -3.48 -0.54
CA LEU A 109 -3.30 -2.36 0.33
C LEU A 109 -2.14 -2.78 1.24
N LEU A 110 -1.04 -2.04 1.21
CA LEU A 110 0.15 -2.28 2.03
C LEU A 110 0.31 -1.14 3.02
N ASN A 111 0.37 -1.46 4.29
CA ASN A 111 0.70 -0.53 5.35
C ASN A 111 2.15 -0.76 5.77
N GLU A 112 3.08 0.13 5.42
CA GLU A 112 4.48 0.07 5.89
C GLU A 112 4.70 0.97 7.12
N THR A 113 3.62 1.43 7.75
CA THR A 113 3.69 2.22 8.98
C THR A 113 3.58 1.32 10.22
N PRO A 114 4.19 1.71 11.35
CA PRO A 114 4.08 0.99 12.62
C PRO A 114 2.72 1.18 13.31
N ILE A 115 1.78 1.87 12.68
CA ILE A 115 0.50 2.26 13.27
C ILE A 115 -0.62 1.49 12.54
N PRO A 116 -1.60 0.93 13.26
CA PRO A 116 -2.78 0.34 12.64
C PRO A 116 -3.69 1.43 12.05
N VAL A 117 -4.19 1.20 10.84
CA VAL A 117 -4.97 2.19 10.09
C VAL A 117 -6.35 1.63 9.75
N LYS A 118 -7.38 2.43 9.97
CA LYS A 118 -8.70 2.18 9.41
C LYS A 118 -8.70 2.65 7.97
N PHE A 119 -9.19 1.82 7.07
CA PHE A 119 -9.31 2.17 5.66
C PHE A 119 -10.75 1.98 5.19
N SER A 120 -11.17 2.84 4.26
CA SER A 120 -12.36 2.70 3.47
C SER A 120 -11.97 2.88 2.01
N TYR A 121 -12.17 1.84 1.23
CA TYR A 121 -11.80 1.76 -0.17
C TYR A 121 -13.05 1.56 -1.02
N GLU A 122 -13.17 2.35 -2.09
CA GLU A 122 -14.25 2.23 -3.05
C GLU A 122 -13.72 2.40 -4.48
N MET A 123 -13.90 1.38 -5.32
CA MET A 123 -13.67 1.46 -6.76
C MET A 123 -14.97 1.83 -7.47
N ARG A 124 -14.93 2.91 -8.27
CA ARG A 124 -16.04 3.30 -9.15
C ARG A 124 -15.67 3.18 -10.61
N LEU A 125 -16.55 2.56 -11.40
CA LEU A 125 -16.52 2.53 -12.86
C LEU A 125 -17.46 3.61 -13.41
N LEU A 126 -17.47 3.81 -14.74
CA LEU A 126 -18.21 4.88 -15.43
C LEU A 126 -19.72 4.93 -15.09
N GLN A 127 -20.34 3.79 -14.76
CA GLN A 127 -21.79 3.69 -14.58
C GLN A 127 -22.24 3.34 -13.14
N ALA A 128 -21.34 2.90 -12.24
CA ALA A 128 -21.70 2.56 -10.85
C ALA A 128 -20.47 2.42 -9.92
N SER A 129 -20.75 2.34 -8.61
CA SER A 129 -19.79 1.82 -7.64
C SER A 129 -19.60 0.32 -7.88
N ALA A 130 -18.38 -0.09 -8.23
CA ALA A 130 -18.06 -1.45 -8.64
C ALA A 130 -17.64 -2.32 -7.44
N PHE A 131 -16.95 -1.73 -6.47
CA PHE A 131 -16.51 -2.44 -5.28
C PHE A 131 -16.31 -1.49 -4.10
N LYS A 132 -16.66 -1.94 -2.89
CA LYS A 132 -16.45 -1.20 -1.65
C LYS A 132 -15.96 -2.14 -0.55
N LEU A 133 -14.90 -1.76 0.16
CA LEU A 133 -14.37 -2.50 1.31
C LEU A 133 -13.91 -1.53 2.39
N GLU A 134 -14.33 -1.79 3.63
CA GLU A 134 -13.93 -1.03 4.81
C GLU A 134 -13.34 -2.00 5.85
N GLY A 135 -12.33 -1.56 6.59
CA GLY A 135 -11.71 -2.41 7.60
C GLY A 135 -10.56 -1.75 8.33
N THR A 136 -9.85 -2.55 9.13
CA THR A 136 -8.64 -2.15 9.86
C THR A 136 -7.45 -2.94 9.36
N LEU A 137 -6.38 -2.25 8.99
CA LEU A 137 -5.13 -2.83 8.57
C LEU A 137 -4.09 -2.66 9.69
N HIS A 138 -3.50 -3.77 10.12
CA HIS A 138 -2.48 -3.77 11.16
C HIS A 138 -1.18 -3.08 10.70
N ALA A 139 -0.33 -2.73 11.65
CA ALA A 139 1.02 -2.21 11.39
C ALA A 139 1.83 -3.22 10.56
N PHE A 140 2.56 -2.73 9.55
CA PHE A 140 3.31 -3.59 8.60
C PHE A 140 2.46 -4.67 7.90
N GLY A 141 1.14 -4.47 7.83
CA GLY A 141 0.20 -5.42 7.27
C GLY A 141 -0.03 -5.21 5.78
N ASN A 142 -0.29 -6.31 5.07
CA ASN A 142 -0.79 -6.31 3.71
C ASN A 142 -2.20 -6.91 3.66
N LEU A 143 -3.09 -6.30 2.87
CA LEU A 143 -4.45 -6.77 2.68
C LEU A 143 -4.79 -6.84 1.20
N TYR A 144 -5.28 -7.99 0.75
CA TYR A 144 -5.87 -8.12 -0.56
C TYR A 144 -7.24 -7.43 -0.60
N LEU A 145 -7.43 -6.51 -1.55
CA LEU A 145 -8.70 -5.79 -1.71
C LEU A 145 -9.64 -6.55 -2.65
N HIS A 146 -9.26 -6.62 -3.93
CA HIS A 146 -10.00 -7.36 -4.97
C HIS A 146 -9.13 -7.51 -6.23
N ALA A 147 -9.65 -8.23 -7.23
CA ALA A 147 -9.10 -8.28 -8.58
C ALA A 147 -9.96 -7.44 -9.54
N VAL A 148 -9.35 -6.93 -10.59
CA VAL A 148 -10.02 -6.17 -11.66
C VAL A 148 -9.70 -6.76 -13.01
N ASP A 149 -10.73 -6.91 -13.83
CA ASP A 149 -10.69 -7.09 -15.28
C ASP A 149 -9.61 -6.23 -15.93
N TYR A 150 -8.66 -6.77 -16.72
CA TYR A 150 -7.80 -5.89 -17.53
C TYR A 150 -8.65 -5.02 -18.49
N GLY A 151 -9.79 -5.55 -18.95
CA GLY A 151 -10.79 -4.79 -19.71
C GLY A 151 -11.37 -3.61 -18.93
N ASP A 152 -11.79 -3.84 -17.68
CA ASP A 152 -12.34 -2.80 -16.80
C ASP A 152 -11.32 -1.71 -16.44
N MET A 153 -10.02 -2.05 -16.45
CA MET A 153 -8.96 -1.05 -16.26
C MET A 153 -8.90 -0.04 -17.43
N ASN A 154 -9.37 -0.41 -18.62
CA ASN A 154 -9.44 0.50 -19.77
C ASN A 154 -10.45 1.64 -19.56
N ASP A 155 -11.51 1.36 -18.80
CA ASP A 155 -12.58 2.32 -18.45
C ASP A 155 -12.16 3.35 -17.38
N GLN A 156 -10.88 3.38 -17.01
CA GLN A 156 -10.30 4.33 -16.06
C GLN A 156 -11.01 4.31 -14.70
N PRO A 157 -10.96 3.18 -13.98
CA PRO A 157 -11.58 3.06 -12.66
C PRO A 157 -11.02 4.12 -11.71
N ARG A 158 -11.92 4.70 -10.91
CA ARG A 158 -11.57 5.67 -9.87
C ARG A 158 -11.52 4.96 -8.53
N PHE A 159 -10.31 4.85 -7.99
CA PHE A 159 -10.06 4.26 -6.69
C PHE A 159 -10.14 5.35 -5.62
N HIS A 160 -11.29 5.46 -4.98
CA HIS A 160 -11.48 6.32 -3.82
C HIS A 160 -10.94 5.57 -2.60
N TRP A 161 -10.07 6.23 -1.86
CA TRP A 161 -9.52 5.68 -0.63
C TRP A 161 -9.67 6.72 0.46
N MET A 162 -9.92 6.25 1.67
CA MET A 162 -10.00 7.04 2.88
C MET A 162 -9.26 6.26 3.96
N LEU A 163 -8.32 6.92 4.61
CA LEU A 163 -7.44 6.35 5.63
C LEU A 163 -7.58 7.18 6.90
N SER A 164 -7.72 6.52 8.03
CA SER A 164 -7.72 7.15 9.36
C SER A 164 -6.87 6.33 10.32
N ASP A 165 -6.21 7.01 11.25
CA ASP A 165 -5.46 6.33 12.31
C ASP A 165 -6.43 5.61 13.25
N ALA A 166 -6.18 4.33 13.54
CA ALA A 166 -6.96 3.54 14.49
C ALA A 166 -6.47 3.70 15.95
N SER A 167 -5.24 4.14 16.16
CA SER A 167 -4.55 4.19 17.46
C SER A 167 -4.76 5.48 18.24
N THR A 168 -4.94 6.63 17.56
CA THR A 168 -5.09 7.92 18.24
C THR A 168 -6.34 8.64 17.73
N PRO A 169 -7.33 8.92 18.61
CA PRO A 169 -8.47 9.76 18.25
C PRO A 169 -7.99 11.22 18.11
N GLY A 170 -7.66 11.64 16.89
CA GLY A 170 -7.16 12.99 16.62
C GLY A 170 -6.34 13.17 15.33
N TYR A 171 -5.97 12.10 14.62
CA TYR A 171 -5.38 12.24 13.28
C TYR A 171 -6.47 12.50 12.24
N ALA A 172 -6.15 13.39 11.30
CA ALA A 172 -7.00 13.76 10.19
C ALA A 172 -7.40 12.51 9.40
N THR A 173 -8.68 12.40 9.04
CA THR A 173 -9.09 11.42 8.03
C THR A 173 -8.59 11.91 6.69
N GLU A 174 -7.66 11.19 6.08
CA GLU A 174 -7.14 11.53 4.76
C GLU A 174 -7.91 10.77 3.70
N ASN A 175 -8.34 11.46 2.66
CA ASN A 175 -9.04 10.87 1.54
C ASN A 175 -8.42 11.31 0.21
N GLY A 176 -8.47 10.41 -0.76
CA GLY A 176 -7.93 10.67 -2.09
C GLY A 176 -8.61 9.84 -3.16
N ILE A 177 -8.33 10.21 -4.41
CA ILE A 177 -8.82 9.51 -5.59
C ILE A 177 -7.62 9.18 -6.46
N LEU A 178 -7.28 7.90 -6.55
CA LEU A 178 -6.29 7.42 -7.49
C LEU A 178 -6.96 7.07 -8.82
N LYS A 179 -6.42 7.63 -9.91
CA LYS A 179 -6.84 7.31 -11.28
C LYS A 179 -5.62 6.85 -12.06
N ILE A 180 -5.73 5.69 -12.69
CA ILE A 180 -4.66 5.13 -13.49
C ILE A 180 -5.11 5.20 -14.96
N LYS A 181 -4.33 5.87 -15.80
CA LYS A 181 -4.57 5.88 -17.25
C LYS A 181 -4.15 4.53 -17.85
N PRO A 182 -4.88 3.98 -18.83
CA PRO A 182 -4.54 2.69 -19.45
C PRO A 182 -3.12 2.67 -20.03
N SER A 183 -2.71 3.77 -20.66
CA SER A 183 -1.35 3.91 -21.22
C SER A 183 -0.25 3.80 -20.17
N ARG A 184 -0.48 4.34 -18.97
CA ARG A 184 0.47 4.24 -17.86
C ARG A 184 0.48 2.84 -17.26
N LEU A 185 -0.69 2.20 -17.17
CA LEU A 185 -0.79 0.83 -16.69
C LEU A 185 0.00 -0.12 -17.61
N PHE A 186 -0.17 0.03 -18.93
CA PHE A 186 0.64 -0.71 -19.91
C PHE A 186 2.14 -0.44 -19.73
N GLU A 187 2.55 0.83 -19.60
CA GLU A 187 3.95 1.18 -19.37
C GLU A 187 4.50 0.55 -18.08
N HIS A 188 3.72 0.53 -17.00
CA HIS A 188 4.09 -0.11 -15.74
C HIS A 188 4.23 -1.63 -15.91
N VAL A 189 3.27 -2.30 -16.54
CA VAL A 189 3.33 -3.75 -16.82
C VAL A 189 4.54 -4.09 -17.70
N SER A 190 4.80 -3.33 -18.76
CA SER A 190 5.97 -3.53 -19.62
C SER A 190 7.28 -3.32 -18.87
N LYS A 191 7.34 -2.32 -17.98
CA LYS A 191 8.51 -2.12 -17.09
C LYS A 191 8.67 -3.25 -16.08
N LEU A 192 7.58 -3.80 -15.55
CA LEU A 192 7.63 -4.95 -14.64
C LEU A 192 8.26 -6.16 -15.33
N LEU A 193 7.82 -6.47 -16.56
CA LEU A 193 8.39 -7.56 -17.36
C LEU A 193 9.88 -7.32 -17.66
N LEU A 194 10.25 -6.08 -18.03
CA LEU A 194 11.64 -5.73 -18.32
C LEU A 194 12.55 -5.81 -17.09
N LYS A 195 12.04 -5.43 -15.91
CA LYS A 195 12.79 -5.41 -14.64
C LYS A 195 12.66 -6.69 -13.82
N ASN A 196 11.85 -7.65 -14.29
CA ASN A 196 11.48 -8.86 -13.56
C ASN A 196 10.90 -8.56 -12.16
N GLU A 197 10.12 -7.49 -12.05
CA GLU A 197 9.40 -7.08 -10.83
C GLU A 197 7.98 -7.64 -10.88
N ALA A 198 7.48 -8.20 -9.76
CA ALA A 198 6.15 -8.81 -9.73
C ALA A 198 5.00 -7.80 -9.58
N THR A 199 5.27 -6.64 -8.98
CA THR A 199 4.22 -5.67 -8.59
C THR A 199 4.69 -4.25 -8.74
N PHE A 200 3.79 -3.34 -9.12
CA PHE A 200 4.03 -1.89 -9.01
C PHE A 200 3.13 -1.30 -7.93
N SER A 201 3.62 -0.29 -7.21
CA SER A 201 2.92 0.32 -6.09
C SER A 201 2.79 1.83 -6.25
N TYR A 202 1.63 2.38 -5.90
CA TYR A 202 1.40 3.82 -5.76
C TYR A 202 1.35 4.20 -4.28
N LYS A 203 2.12 5.21 -3.90
CA LYS A 203 2.08 5.76 -2.55
C LYS A 203 0.79 6.55 -2.36
N LEU A 204 -0.02 6.18 -1.37
CA LEU A 204 -1.24 6.89 -1.00
C LEU A 204 -0.95 7.95 0.05
N LEU A 205 -0.17 7.56 1.07
CA LEU A 205 0.15 8.41 2.22
C LEU A 205 1.61 8.20 2.64
N GLU A 206 2.32 9.26 3.03
CA GLU A 206 3.66 9.14 3.64
C GLU A 206 3.59 9.04 5.16
N ASP A 207 2.90 9.97 5.81
CA ASP A 207 2.62 9.99 7.24
C ASP A 207 1.24 10.65 7.45
N PHE A 208 0.51 10.24 8.49
CA PHE A 208 -0.70 10.98 8.90
C PHE A 208 -0.26 12.35 9.39
N VAL A 209 -0.67 13.40 8.69
CA VAL A 209 -0.46 14.75 9.19
C VAL A 209 -1.37 14.90 10.41
N LEU A 210 -0.77 15.16 11.57
CA LEU A 210 -1.53 15.64 12.74
C LEU A 210 -2.45 16.75 12.23
N GLU A 211 -3.75 16.59 12.45
CA GLU A 211 -4.62 17.74 12.52
C GLU A 211 -4.13 18.56 13.72
N THR A 212 -3.06 19.33 13.51
CA THR A 212 -3.01 20.65 14.11
C THR A 212 -4.30 21.25 13.60
N SER A 213 -5.30 21.28 14.48
CA SER A 213 -6.36 22.25 14.40
C SER A 213 -5.65 23.53 14.03
N LYS A 214 -5.63 23.89 12.74
CA LYS A 214 -5.44 25.28 12.40
C LYS A 214 -6.55 25.91 13.23
N PRO A 215 -6.24 26.80 14.21
CA PRO A 215 -7.28 27.70 14.63
C PRO A 215 -7.84 28.21 13.31
N LYS A 216 -9.16 28.10 13.14
CA LYS A 216 -9.85 28.83 12.08
C LYS A 216 -9.12 30.16 12.03
N PRO A 217 -8.51 30.58 10.90
CA PRO A 217 -8.04 31.95 10.86
C PRO A 217 -9.28 32.75 11.24
N ASP A 218 -9.22 33.40 12.41
CA ASP A 218 -10.17 34.43 12.75
C ASP A 218 -10.10 35.34 11.54
N ILE A 219 -11.09 35.20 10.67
CA ILE A 219 -11.37 36.19 9.65
C ILE A 219 -11.49 37.43 10.50
N PRO A 220 -10.56 38.40 10.44
CA PRO A 220 -10.90 39.69 10.97
C PRO A 220 -12.12 40.05 10.13
N THR A 221 -13.28 40.14 10.78
CA THR A 221 -14.46 40.74 10.18
C THR A 221 -14.05 42.18 9.91
N VAL A 222 -13.35 42.40 8.80
CA VAL A 222 -13.13 43.70 8.24
C VAL A 222 -14.55 44.10 7.84
N PRO A 223 -15.16 45.10 8.52
CA PRO A 223 -16.44 45.60 8.04
C PRO A 223 -16.23 45.99 6.58
N PRO A 224 -17.23 45.76 5.71
CA PRO A 224 -17.10 46.12 4.30
C PRO A 224 -16.81 47.62 4.26
N ARG A 225 -15.55 47.98 4.00
CA ARG A 225 -15.21 49.35 3.70
C ARG A 225 -15.78 49.57 2.31
N VAL A 226 -16.99 50.14 2.29
CA VAL A 226 -17.53 50.79 1.11
C VAL A 226 -16.48 51.80 0.71
N ILE A 227 -15.68 51.45 -0.30
CA ILE A 227 -14.86 52.45 -0.98
C ILE A 227 -15.87 53.24 -1.80
N GLU A 228 -16.32 54.35 -1.22
CA GLU A 228 -17.04 55.38 -1.94
C GLU A 228 -16.20 55.76 -3.16
N LEU A 229 -16.75 55.48 -4.34
CA LEU A 229 -16.24 55.92 -5.63
C LEU A 229 -16.40 57.45 -5.71
N ALA A 230 -15.47 58.17 -5.12
CA ALA A 230 -15.35 59.61 -5.28
C ALA A 230 -13.87 60.01 -5.40
N GLY A 231 -13.46 60.39 -6.62
CA GLY A 231 -12.37 61.35 -6.77
C GLY A 231 -11.16 60.93 -7.61
N LYS A 232 -11.12 61.51 -8.81
CA LYS A 232 -9.97 61.83 -9.69
C LYS A 232 -9.46 60.72 -10.62
N PRO A 233 -9.26 61.02 -11.91
CA PRO A 233 -8.71 60.06 -12.87
C PRO A 233 -7.24 59.84 -12.53
N VAL A 234 -6.95 58.72 -11.89
CA VAL A 234 -5.58 58.21 -11.78
C VAL A 234 -5.15 57.89 -13.21
N ARG A 235 -4.10 58.56 -13.69
CA ARG A 235 -3.46 58.23 -14.96
C ARG A 235 -3.00 56.77 -14.88
N MET A 236 -3.78 55.86 -15.45
CA MET A 236 -3.43 54.44 -15.56
C MET A 236 -2.06 54.32 -16.21
N GLY A 237 -1.11 53.76 -15.47
CA GLY A 237 0.16 53.35 -16.07
C GLY A 237 -0.11 52.21 -17.04
N LEU A 238 0.76 52.05 -18.04
CA LEU A 238 0.70 50.95 -19.01
C LEU A 238 0.73 49.54 -18.36
N GLN A 239 1.03 49.47 -17.06
CA GLN A 239 1.07 48.26 -16.23
C GLN A 239 -0.30 47.78 -15.72
N ASP A 240 -1.36 48.59 -15.90
CA ASP A 240 -2.73 48.30 -15.42
C ASP A 240 -3.67 47.85 -16.55
N LEU A 241 -3.14 47.53 -17.74
CA LEU A 241 -3.96 47.01 -18.83
C LEU A 241 -4.34 45.54 -18.59
N PRO A 242 -5.60 45.16 -18.83
CA PRO A 242 -6.03 43.78 -18.70
C PRO A 242 -5.32 42.92 -19.75
N ARG A 243 -4.71 41.83 -19.31
CA ARG A 243 -4.03 40.89 -20.22
C ARG A 243 -4.96 39.72 -20.52
N THR A 244 -5.11 39.39 -21.79
CA THR A 244 -5.80 38.17 -22.22
C THR A 244 -4.93 36.92 -22.03
N GLU A 245 -3.63 37.10 -21.84
CA GLU A 245 -2.66 36.03 -21.63
C GLU A 245 -1.63 36.45 -20.57
N ILE A 246 -1.37 35.56 -19.62
CA ILE A 246 -0.38 35.74 -18.57
C ILE A 246 0.56 34.54 -18.52
N ASP A 247 1.86 34.82 -18.62
CA ASP A 247 2.91 33.83 -18.42
C ASP A 247 3.43 33.90 -16.99
N LEU A 248 3.33 32.78 -16.27
CA LEU A 248 3.77 32.63 -14.89
C LEU A 248 5.16 32.02 -14.76
N HIS A 249 5.91 31.72 -15.82
CA HIS A 249 7.30 31.28 -15.69
C HIS A 249 8.11 32.31 -14.87
N ILE A 250 8.90 31.84 -13.90
CA ILE A 250 9.54 32.71 -12.90
C ILE A 250 10.53 33.70 -13.55
N GLU A 251 11.13 33.29 -14.67
CA GLU A 251 12.04 34.06 -15.50
C GLU A 251 11.37 35.33 -16.07
N ASN A 252 10.04 35.32 -16.21
CA ASN A 252 9.28 36.48 -16.67
C ASN A 252 8.82 37.40 -15.53
N LEU A 253 8.98 36.98 -14.28
CA LEU A 253 8.46 37.68 -13.09
C LEU A 253 9.55 38.37 -12.27
N THR A 254 10.78 37.85 -12.31
CA THR A 254 11.91 38.41 -11.56
C THR A 254 13.24 38.04 -12.21
N ASP A 255 14.19 38.98 -12.19
CA ASP A 255 15.57 38.75 -12.64
C ASP A 255 16.42 38.01 -11.58
N ASP A 256 16.01 38.06 -10.31
CA ASP A 256 16.78 37.62 -9.14
C ASP A 256 16.38 36.20 -8.66
N ILE A 257 16.23 35.24 -9.59
CA ILE A 257 15.73 33.87 -9.32
C ILE A 257 16.56 33.13 -8.26
N ARG A 258 17.89 33.33 -8.25
CA ARG A 258 18.83 32.58 -7.39
C ARG A 258 18.68 32.82 -5.89
N LYS A 259 17.97 33.89 -5.50
CA LYS A 259 17.74 34.25 -4.08
C LYS A 259 16.43 33.66 -3.53
N LEU A 260 15.59 33.06 -4.38
CA LEU A 260 14.27 32.59 -4.00
C LEU A 260 14.27 31.08 -3.78
N SER A 261 13.65 30.65 -2.69
CA SER A 261 13.27 29.25 -2.49
C SER A 261 12.11 28.86 -3.42
N ASN A 262 11.93 27.56 -3.64
CA ASN A 262 10.81 27.05 -4.46
C ASN A 262 9.44 27.52 -3.96
N ALA A 263 9.26 27.62 -2.65
CA ALA A 263 8.00 28.11 -2.06
C ALA A 263 7.77 29.59 -2.34
N GLU A 264 8.83 30.41 -2.27
CA GLU A 264 8.75 31.85 -2.56
C GLU A 264 8.50 32.12 -4.04
N MET A 265 9.09 31.33 -4.95
CA MET A 265 8.82 31.41 -6.38
C MET A 265 7.33 31.16 -6.67
N ILE A 266 6.76 30.08 -6.14
CA ILE A 266 5.33 29.76 -6.30
C ILE A 266 4.46 30.88 -5.71
N THR A 267 4.83 31.40 -4.54
CA THR A 267 4.09 32.48 -3.89
C THR A 267 4.07 33.75 -4.75
N LEU A 268 5.21 34.12 -5.34
CA LEU A 268 5.32 35.26 -6.26
C LEU A 268 4.47 35.05 -7.52
N GLN A 269 4.53 33.86 -8.12
CA GLN A 269 3.73 33.48 -9.29
C GLN A 269 2.22 33.59 -9.01
N LEU A 270 1.75 33.06 -7.88
CA LEU A 270 0.33 33.12 -7.50
C LEU A 270 -0.13 34.54 -7.20
N ARG A 271 0.67 35.34 -6.48
CA ARG A 271 0.37 36.76 -6.22
C ARG A 271 0.24 37.55 -7.52
N THR A 272 1.09 37.24 -8.49
CA THR A 272 1.05 37.86 -9.80
C THR A 272 -0.22 37.47 -10.54
N LEU A 273 -0.56 36.18 -10.56
CA LEU A 273 -1.80 35.70 -11.16
C LEU A 273 -3.04 36.36 -10.54
N GLU A 274 -3.12 36.45 -9.21
CA GLU A 274 -4.24 37.09 -8.49
C GLU A 274 -4.44 38.53 -8.95
N LYS A 275 -3.36 39.32 -9.03
CA LYS A 275 -3.40 40.70 -9.53
C LYS A 275 -4.07 40.78 -10.91
N TYR A 276 -3.65 39.93 -11.84
CA TYR A 276 -4.16 39.98 -13.21
C TYR A 276 -5.56 39.38 -13.36
N LEU A 277 -5.93 38.40 -12.54
CA LEU A 277 -7.32 37.90 -12.47
C LEU A 277 -8.27 39.02 -12.04
N HIS A 278 -7.91 39.80 -11.02
CA HIS A 278 -8.70 40.97 -10.62
C HIS A 278 -8.81 42.01 -11.74
N LEU A 279 -7.72 42.32 -12.43
CA LEU A 279 -7.76 43.24 -13.59
C LEU A 279 -8.68 42.70 -14.70
N ALA A 280 -8.61 41.41 -15.01
CA ALA A 280 -9.48 40.80 -16.01
C ALA A 280 -10.97 40.89 -15.66
N ILE A 281 -11.30 40.68 -14.38
CA ILE A 281 -12.67 40.80 -13.86
C ILE A 281 -13.15 42.25 -13.93
N VAL A 282 -12.36 43.21 -13.46
CA VAL A 282 -12.70 44.65 -13.47
C VAL A 282 -12.94 45.15 -14.90
N HIS A 283 -12.13 44.68 -15.85
CA HIS A 283 -12.26 45.02 -17.26
C HIS A 283 -13.25 44.12 -18.04
N ARG A 284 -13.98 43.23 -17.36
CA ARG A 284 -14.98 42.32 -17.95
C ARG A 284 -14.46 41.51 -19.14
N LEU A 285 -13.23 41.01 -19.04
CA LEU A 285 -12.72 40.08 -20.04
C LEU A 285 -13.58 38.81 -20.07
N GLU A 286 -13.90 38.32 -21.27
CA GLU A 286 -14.66 37.07 -21.40
C GLU A 286 -13.81 35.85 -21.00
N LYS A 287 -12.52 35.91 -21.32
CA LYS A 287 -11.56 34.84 -21.09
C LYS A 287 -10.12 35.32 -20.94
N MET A 288 -9.32 34.52 -20.25
CA MET A 288 -7.88 34.70 -20.06
C MET A 288 -7.15 33.37 -20.18
N VAL A 289 -5.94 33.38 -20.74
CA VAL A 289 -5.05 32.21 -20.80
C VAL A 289 -3.94 32.38 -19.76
N VAL A 290 -3.79 31.38 -18.89
CA VAL A 290 -2.75 31.34 -17.85
C VAL A 290 -1.72 30.28 -18.22
N VAL A 291 -0.52 30.68 -18.58
CA VAL A 291 0.60 29.79 -18.92
C VAL A 291 1.38 29.50 -17.64
N HIS A 292 1.37 28.24 -17.20
CA HIS A 292 2.03 27.77 -15.98
C HIS A 292 3.14 26.73 -16.24
N GLY A 293 3.30 26.33 -17.50
CA GLY A 293 4.31 25.35 -17.94
C GLY A 293 3.84 23.90 -17.77
N ILE A 294 4.61 22.96 -18.32
CA ILE A 294 4.26 21.52 -18.27
C ILE A 294 4.75 20.89 -16.96
N GLY A 295 5.99 21.21 -16.55
CA GLY A 295 6.59 20.99 -15.23
C GLY A 295 6.21 19.69 -14.47
N THR A 296 6.26 19.79 -13.14
CA THR A 296 5.82 18.74 -12.20
C THR A 296 4.32 18.79 -11.89
N GLY A 297 3.62 19.84 -12.36
CA GLY A 297 2.21 20.10 -12.06
C GLY A 297 1.95 20.93 -10.79
N ALA A 298 2.96 21.22 -9.97
CA ALA A 298 2.75 21.95 -8.70
C ALA A 298 2.14 23.35 -8.90
N LEU A 299 2.65 24.13 -9.87
CA LEU A 299 2.10 25.46 -10.18
C LEU A 299 0.69 25.34 -10.79
N LYS A 300 0.47 24.37 -11.68
CA LYS A 300 -0.86 24.09 -12.25
C LYS A 300 -1.89 23.84 -11.15
N ASP A 301 -1.58 22.97 -10.21
CA ASP A 301 -2.51 22.59 -9.13
C ASP A 301 -2.80 23.79 -8.22
N ALA A 302 -1.79 24.62 -7.94
CA ALA A 302 -1.95 25.86 -7.18
C ALA A 302 -2.82 26.89 -7.91
N VAL A 303 -2.61 27.08 -9.22
CA VAL A 303 -3.44 27.94 -10.08
C VAL A 303 -4.89 27.43 -10.08
N HIS A 304 -5.10 26.13 -10.28
CA HIS A 304 -6.45 25.53 -10.30
C HIS A 304 -7.14 25.67 -8.95
N LYS A 305 -6.41 25.57 -7.83
CA LYS A 305 -6.94 25.82 -6.49
C LYS A 305 -7.43 27.26 -6.34
N MET A 306 -6.64 28.24 -6.79
CA MET A 306 -7.01 29.66 -6.73
C MET A 306 -8.22 29.99 -7.62
N LEU A 307 -8.27 29.43 -8.84
CA LEU A 307 -9.41 29.63 -9.75
C LEU A 307 -10.71 29.03 -9.20
N LYS A 308 -10.64 27.89 -8.50
CA LYS A 308 -11.82 27.27 -7.85
C LYS A 308 -12.38 28.11 -6.70
N SER A 309 -11.54 28.89 -6.03
CA SER A 309 -11.99 29.77 -4.93
C SER A 309 -12.61 31.08 -5.40
N MET A 310 -12.46 31.45 -6.67
CA MET A 310 -12.98 32.73 -7.20
C MET A 310 -14.40 32.56 -7.76
N PRO A 311 -15.43 33.20 -7.17
CA PRO A 311 -16.81 33.09 -7.64
C PRO A 311 -17.03 33.72 -9.03
N GLU A 312 -16.20 34.67 -9.44
CA GLU A 312 -16.23 35.36 -10.73
C GLU A 312 -15.75 34.46 -11.87
N VAL A 313 -15.08 33.34 -11.58
CA VAL A 313 -14.69 32.36 -12.57
C VAL A 313 -15.89 31.46 -12.89
N LYS A 314 -16.29 31.41 -14.17
CA LYS A 314 -17.37 30.54 -14.65
C LYS A 314 -16.89 29.10 -14.77
N SER A 315 -15.75 28.93 -15.43
CA SER A 315 -15.12 27.63 -15.66
C SER A 315 -13.68 27.84 -16.10
N PHE A 316 -12.83 26.85 -15.90
CA PHE A 316 -11.49 26.84 -16.46
C PHE A 316 -11.18 25.45 -17.04
N ARG A 317 -10.34 25.41 -18.07
CA ARG A 317 -10.00 24.18 -18.80
C ARG A 317 -8.51 24.16 -19.10
N ASN A 318 -7.90 23.00 -18.88
CA ASN A 318 -6.51 22.72 -19.26
C ASN A 318 -6.53 21.71 -20.41
N GLU A 319 -6.94 22.20 -21.58
CA GLU A 319 -6.97 21.43 -22.84
C GLU A 319 -5.68 21.67 -23.61
N TRP A 320 -5.40 20.80 -24.59
CA TRP A 320 -4.25 21.00 -25.47
C TRP A 320 -4.45 22.26 -26.31
N MET A 321 -3.50 23.19 -26.23
CA MET A 321 -3.48 24.40 -27.05
C MET A 321 -2.29 24.34 -28.01
N GLY A 322 -2.51 24.69 -29.28
CA GLY A 322 -1.46 24.59 -30.31
C GLY A 322 -0.15 25.33 -29.97
N ARG A 323 -0.24 26.43 -29.22
CA ARG A 323 0.93 27.25 -28.84
C ARG A 323 1.58 26.84 -27.50
N TYR A 324 0.85 26.17 -26.60
CA TYR A 324 1.31 25.91 -25.23
C TYR A 324 1.26 24.43 -24.81
N GLY A 325 0.78 23.54 -25.68
CA GLY A 325 0.48 22.15 -25.35
C GLY A 325 -0.49 22.08 -24.16
N TYR A 326 -0.11 21.32 -23.12
CA TYR A 326 -0.86 21.22 -21.87
C TYR A 326 -0.40 22.21 -20.79
N GLY A 327 0.55 23.10 -21.10
CA GLY A 327 1.16 24.04 -20.16
C GLY A 327 0.35 25.30 -19.88
N ALA A 328 -0.90 25.39 -20.36
CA ALA A 328 -1.75 26.56 -20.18
C ALA A 328 -3.17 26.19 -19.73
N THR A 329 -3.82 27.08 -18.99
CA THR A 329 -5.20 26.94 -18.54
C THR A 329 -6.01 28.12 -19.08
N GLU A 330 -7.08 27.84 -19.83
CA GLU A 330 -8.06 28.86 -20.23
C GLU A 330 -9.02 29.07 -19.06
N VAL A 331 -9.22 30.33 -18.69
CA VAL A 331 -10.14 30.80 -17.64
C VAL A 331 -11.26 31.57 -18.33
N ILE A 332 -12.49 31.20 -18.05
CA ILE A 332 -13.69 31.86 -18.57
C ILE A 332 -14.37 32.56 -17.39
N PHE A 333 -14.61 33.86 -17.51
CA PHE A 333 -15.22 34.67 -16.44
C PHE A 333 -16.75 34.72 -16.57
N ARG A 334 -17.42 34.99 -15.45
CA ARG A 334 -18.85 35.32 -15.42
C ARG A 334 -19.03 36.77 -15.87
N ARG A 335 -20.11 37.04 -16.60
CA ARG A 335 -20.44 38.39 -17.11
C ARG A 335 -21.15 39.23 -16.05
#